data_AF-D3P322-F1
#
_entry.id   AF-D3P322-F1
#
_cell.length_a   1.000
_cell.length_b   1.000
_cell.length_c   1.000
_cell.angle_alpha   90.00
_cell.angle_beta   90.00
_cell.angle_gamma   90.00
#
_symmetry.space_group_name_H-M   'P 1'
#
loop_
_entity.id
_entity.type
_entity.pdbx_description
1 polymer ?
#
loop_
_entity_poly.entity_id
_entity_poly.type
_entity_poly.pdbx_seq_one_letter_code
_entity_poly.pdbx_strand_id
1 'polypeptide(L)'
;MVSAWGCEQRLVLAQIATDAKSNEITAVPTLLEMLALKGTIVTVDALNCQRDIAQKIIDRKGDYALALKGNQGTLHADVSLFLDDPETTTTTSHTTVDGDHGRIETRTSVVSTDITWLQAQGDSEKVDEIRVTRVVG
;
A
#
# COMPACT_ATOMS: atom_id res chain seq x y z
N MET A 1 5.50 13.28 12.89
CA MET A 1 6.63 12.48 13.39
C MET A 1 6.47 11.11 12.78
N VAL A 2 7.52 10.55 12.17
CA VAL A 2 7.43 9.27 11.46
C VAL A 2 8.30 8.25 12.15
N SER A 3 7.80 7.03 12.34
CA SER A 3 8.51 5.90 12.94
C SER A 3 8.43 4.67 12.04
N ALA A 4 9.53 3.92 11.92
CA ALA A 4 9.50 2.56 11.39
C ALA A 4 9.41 1.54 12.52
N TRP A 5 8.43 0.66 12.40
CA TRP A 5 8.19 -0.44 13.31
C TRP A 5 8.66 -1.75 12.68
N GLY A 6 9.55 -2.47 13.37
CA GLY A 6 9.93 -3.84 13.01
C GLY A 6 8.92 -4.82 13.56
N CYS A 7 8.07 -5.39 12.70
CA CYS A 7 7.00 -6.30 13.13
C CYS A 7 7.52 -7.54 13.87
N GLU A 8 8.60 -8.15 13.36
CA GLU A 8 9.21 -9.33 13.98
C GLU A 8 9.89 -8.99 15.31
N GLN A 9 10.64 -7.88 15.34
CA GLN A 9 11.39 -7.44 16.52
C GLN A 9 10.50 -6.76 17.58
N ARG A 10 9.28 -6.36 17.21
CA ARG A 10 8.32 -5.63 18.05
C ARG A 10 8.90 -4.36 18.66
N LEU A 11 9.63 -3.59 17.85
CA LEU A 11 10.30 -2.36 18.28
C LEU A 11 10.33 -1.30 17.20
N VAL A 12 10.53 -0.05 17.63
CA VAL A 12 10.80 1.08 16.73
C VAL A 12 12.26 1.03 16.29
N LEU A 13 12.50 0.79 15.01
CA LEU A 13 13.83 0.65 14.41
C LEU A 13 14.49 1.99 14.10
N ALA A 14 13.66 2.97 13.73
CA ALA A 14 14.09 4.34 13.43
C ALA A 14 12.90 5.29 13.59
N GLN A 15 13.18 6.55 13.92
CA GLN A 15 12.16 7.57 14.07
C GLN A 15 12.73 8.94 13.70
N ILE A 16 11.95 9.73 12.98
CA ILE A 16 12.30 11.10 12.56
C ILE A 16 11.20 12.04 13.05
N ALA A 17 11.60 13.02 13.85
CA ALA A 17 10.73 14.14 14.18
C ALA A 17 10.51 14.99 12.93
N THR A 18 9.25 15.35 12.66
CA THR A 18 8.89 16.23 11.55
C THR A 18 8.57 17.60 12.11
N ASP A 19 9.18 18.66 11.58
CA ASP A 19 8.84 20.02 11.97
C ASP A 19 7.38 20.35 11.62
N ALA A 20 6.80 21.36 12.28
CA ALA A 20 5.40 21.76 12.08
C ALA A 20 5.03 22.14 10.62
N LYS A 21 6.02 22.41 9.76
CA LYS A 21 5.87 22.69 8.32
C LYS A 21 6.47 21.61 7.40
N SER A 22 7.20 20.63 7.96
CA SER A 22 7.82 19.56 7.20
C SER A 22 6.88 18.37 7.16
N ASN A 23 6.40 18.05 5.96
CA ASN A 23 5.43 16.97 5.77
C ASN A 23 6.12 15.61 5.91
N GLU A 24 5.39 14.62 6.43
CA GLU A 24 5.86 13.22 6.55
C GLU A 24 6.39 12.66 5.23
N ILE A 25 5.90 13.21 4.11
CA ILE A 25 6.34 12.97 2.73
C ILE A 25 7.86 13.07 2.56
N THR A 26 8.53 14.04 3.19
CA THR A 26 10.00 14.16 3.08
C THR A 26 10.74 13.32 4.11
N ALA A 27 10.11 13.02 5.25
CA ALA A 27 10.74 12.26 6.33
C ALA A 27 10.78 10.75 6.05
N VAL A 28 9.75 10.20 5.40
CA VAL A 28 9.70 8.76 5.04
C VAL A 28 10.90 8.35 4.17
N PRO A 29 11.24 9.05 3.07
CA PRO A 29 12.45 8.79 2.30
C PRO A 29 13.74 8.71 3.12
N THR A 30 13.98 9.69 3.99
CA THR A 30 15.17 9.71 4.85
C THR A 30 15.16 8.55 5.85
N LEU A 31 13.98 8.19 6.37
CA LEU A 31 13.85 7.09 7.30
C LEU A 31 14.16 5.74 6.61
N LEU A 32 13.69 5.53 5.38
CA LEU A 32 14.01 4.35 4.57
C LEU A 32 15.51 4.26 4.28
N GLU A 33 16.19 5.41 4.16
CA GLU A 33 17.64 5.51 3.98
C GLU A 33 18.47 5.09 5.20
N MET A 34 17.84 4.94 6.37
CA MET A 34 18.51 4.45 7.58
C MET A 34 18.34 2.94 7.78
N LEU A 35 17.45 2.29 7.04
CA LEU A 35 17.06 0.90 7.26
C LEU A 35 17.66 -0.06 6.23
N ALA A 36 18.00 -1.27 6.67
CA ALA A 36 18.29 -2.39 5.80
C ALA A 36 16.96 -3.05 5.36
N LEU A 37 16.57 -2.83 4.11
CA LEU A 37 15.26 -3.27 3.59
C LEU A 37 15.31 -4.60 2.83
N LYS A 38 16.50 -5.16 2.59
CA LYS A 38 16.65 -6.37 1.80
C LYS A 38 15.84 -7.54 2.36
N GLY A 39 14.91 -8.07 1.56
CA GLY A 39 14.06 -9.20 1.96
C GLY A 39 12.99 -8.84 2.99
N THR A 40 12.63 -7.56 3.09
CA THR A 40 11.54 -7.07 3.94
C THR A 40 10.43 -6.47 3.08
N ILE A 41 9.18 -6.60 3.54
CA ILE A 41 8.04 -5.91 2.96
C ILE A 41 7.79 -4.63 3.77
N VAL A 42 7.90 -3.49 3.10
CA VAL A 42 7.59 -2.18 3.68
C VAL A 42 6.11 -1.87 3.45
N THR A 43 5.41 -1.56 4.54
CA THR A 43 4.06 -0.99 4.50
C THR A 43 4.12 0.45 4.95
N VAL A 44 3.40 1.33 4.26
CA VAL A 44 3.22 2.73 4.65
C VAL A 44 1.76 3.12 4.47
N ASP A 45 1.35 4.19 5.13
CA ASP A 45 0.01 4.74 4.97
C ASP A 45 -0.26 5.22 3.53
N ALA A 46 -1.53 5.52 3.26
CA ALA A 46 -1.94 5.93 1.92
C ALA A 46 -1.37 7.28 1.49
N LEU A 47 -1.11 8.23 2.40
CA LEU A 47 -0.53 9.53 2.05
C LEU A 47 0.89 9.37 1.48
N ASN A 48 1.58 8.32 1.91
CA ASN A 48 2.91 7.93 1.47
C ASN A 48 2.93 6.91 0.32
N CYS A 49 1.78 6.63 -0.32
CA CYS A 49 1.70 5.81 -1.53
C CYS A 49 2.25 6.56 -2.77
N GLN A 50 3.53 6.91 -2.78
CA GLN A 50 4.17 7.73 -3.81
C GLN A 50 5.18 6.93 -4.63
N ARG A 51 5.31 7.25 -5.92
CA ARG A 51 6.26 6.57 -6.84
C ARG A 51 7.70 6.63 -6.31
N ASP A 52 8.13 7.78 -5.81
CA ASP A 52 9.48 7.95 -5.26
C ASP A 52 9.74 7.09 -4.01
N ILE A 53 8.71 6.88 -3.19
CA ILE A 53 8.79 6.02 -2.00
C ILE A 53 8.91 4.55 -2.43
N ALA A 54 8.07 4.10 -3.36
CA ALA A 54 8.17 2.75 -3.93
C ALA A 54 9.54 2.52 -4.57
N GLN A 55 10.03 3.48 -5.37
CA GLN A 55 11.35 3.37 -6.02
C GLN A 55 12.48 3.27 -5.00
N LYS A 56 12.46 4.07 -3.93
CA LYS A 56 13.45 3.99 -2.85
C LYS A 56 13.45 2.62 -2.16
N ILE A 57 12.29 2.01 -1.96
CA ILE A 57 12.22 0.67 -1.36
C ILE A 57 12.88 -0.37 -2.29
N ILE A 58 12.59 -0.31 -3.58
CA ILE A 58 13.17 -1.20 -4.61
C ILE A 58 14.69 -1.02 -4.71
N ASP A 59 15.18 0.22 -4.75
CA ASP A 59 16.61 0.53 -4.83
C ASP A 59 17.39 -0.06 -3.65
N ARG A 60 16.70 -0.24 -2.51
CA ARG A 60 17.21 -0.79 -1.26
C ARG A 60 16.96 -2.30 -1.15
N LYS A 61 16.47 -2.93 -2.22
CA LYS A 61 16.17 -4.37 -2.36
C LYS A 61 15.05 -4.88 -1.45
N GLY A 62 14.18 -3.97 -1.01
CA GLY A 62 12.96 -4.32 -0.30
C GLY A 62 11.77 -4.47 -1.24
N ASP A 63 10.74 -5.11 -0.73
CA ASP A 63 9.43 -5.22 -1.37
C ASP A 63 8.46 -4.25 -0.67
N TYR A 64 7.31 -3.96 -1.28
CA TYR A 64 6.37 -3.01 -0.72
C TYR A 64 4.91 -3.43 -0.85
N ALA A 65 4.09 -2.96 0.09
CA ALA A 65 2.63 -2.98 0.01
C ALA A 65 2.11 -1.63 0.48
N LEU A 66 1.85 -0.72 -0.47
CA LEU A 66 1.43 0.66 -0.20
C LEU A 66 -0.09 0.77 -0.40
N ALA A 67 -0.75 1.46 0.53
CA ALA A 67 -2.20 1.63 0.46
C ALA A 67 -2.59 2.67 -0.61
N LEU A 68 -3.29 2.25 -1.66
CA LEU A 68 -3.82 3.16 -2.67
C LEU A 68 -5.17 3.76 -2.20
N LYS A 69 -5.28 5.09 -2.19
CA LYS A 69 -6.55 5.82 -1.98
C LYS A 69 -6.71 6.89 -3.06
N GLY A 70 -7.79 7.66 -3.00
CA GLY A 70 -8.10 8.74 -3.95
C GLY A 70 -7.08 9.89 -4.02
N ASN A 71 -5.93 9.78 -3.35
CA ASN A 71 -4.82 10.73 -3.42
C ASN A 71 -3.88 10.48 -4.62
N GLN A 72 -4.09 9.44 -5.43
CA GLN A 72 -3.25 9.10 -6.58
C GLN A 72 -3.96 9.31 -7.93
N GLY A 73 -4.45 10.52 -8.19
CA GLY A 73 -5.07 10.87 -9.47
C GLY A 73 -6.21 9.91 -9.85
N THR A 74 -6.18 9.37 -11.08
CA THR A 74 -7.18 8.41 -11.58
C THR A 74 -6.89 6.97 -11.15
N LEU A 75 -5.67 6.64 -10.72
CA LEU A 75 -5.23 5.27 -10.47
C LEU A 75 -6.14 4.51 -9.49
N HIS A 76 -6.62 5.17 -8.44
CA HIS A 76 -7.57 4.55 -7.52
C HIS A 76 -8.91 4.21 -8.18
N ALA A 77 -9.41 5.10 -9.04
CA ALA A 77 -10.64 4.86 -9.79
C ALA A 77 -10.43 3.75 -10.83
N ASP A 78 -9.29 3.73 -11.51
CA ASP A 78 -8.95 2.72 -12.52
C ASP A 78 -8.83 1.32 -11.90
N VAL A 79 -8.14 1.21 -10.75
CA VAL A 79 -8.04 -0.05 -9.98
C VAL A 79 -9.39 -0.50 -9.45
N SER A 80 -10.22 0.43 -8.96
CA SER A 80 -11.58 0.12 -8.51
C SER A 80 -12.43 -0.38 -9.67
N LEU A 81 -12.41 0.31 -10.81
CA LEU A 81 -13.16 -0.08 -12.01
C LEU A 81 -12.76 -1.49 -12.47
N PHE A 82 -11.46 -1.78 -12.51
CA PHE A 82 -10.95 -3.11 -12.88
C PHE A 82 -11.42 -4.21 -11.92
N LEU A 83 -11.30 -4.00 -10.61
CA LEU A 83 -11.69 -5.01 -9.62
C LEU A 83 -13.20 -5.08 -9.36
N ASP A 84 -13.97 -4.13 -9.88
CA ASP A 84 -15.43 -4.11 -9.87
C ASP A 84 -16.03 -4.83 -11.08
N ASP A 85 -15.25 -5.04 -12.14
CA ASP A 85 -15.66 -5.80 -13.32
C ASP A 85 -15.83 -7.29 -12.97
N PRO A 86 -17.03 -7.88 -13.14
CA PRO A 86 -17.27 -9.29 -12.85
C PRO A 86 -16.50 -10.25 -13.77
N GLU A 87 -16.04 -9.79 -14.94
CA GLU A 87 -15.22 -10.58 -15.86
C GLU A 87 -13.73 -10.60 -15.45
N THR A 88 -13.32 -9.74 -14.52
CA THR A 88 -11.94 -9.70 -14.03
C THR A 88 -11.60 -10.99 -13.29
N THR A 89 -10.56 -11.67 -13.77
CA THR A 89 -10.04 -12.85 -13.09
C THR A 89 -9.31 -12.43 -11.82
N THR A 90 -9.91 -12.72 -10.67
CA THR A 90 -9.29 -12.51 -9.36
C THR A 90 -8.33 -13.66 -9.06
N THR A 91 -7.11 -13.36 -8.62
CA THR A 91 -6.13 -14.37 -8.17
C THR A 91 -6.59 -15.02 -6.87
N THR A 92 -7.09 -14.21 -5.93
CA THR A 92 -7.66 -14.70 -4.67
C THR A 92 -8.65 -13.71 -4.09
N SER A 93 -9.60 -14.21 -3.30
CA SER A 93 -10.50 -13.40 -2.51
C SER A 93 -10.71 -14.00 -1.13
N HIS A 94 -10.95 -13.14 -0.14
CA HIS A 94 -11.21 -13.54 1.23
C HIS A 94 -12.28 -12.63 1.84
N THR A 95 -13.28 -13.21 2.51
CA THR A 95 -14.33 -12.44 3.18
C THR A 95 -14.39 -12.78 4.66
N THR A 96 -14.40 -11.75 5.50
CA THR A 96 -14.66 -11.86 6.94
C THR A 96 -15.98 -11.15 7.28
N VAL A 97 -16.66 -11.66 8.31
CA VAL A 97 -17.87 -11.05 8.87
C VAL A 97 -17.65 -10.93 10.36
N ASP A 98 -17.50 -9.70 10.83
CA ASP A 98 -17.22 -9.40 12.23
C ASP A 98 -18.39 -8.62 12.83
N GLY A 99 -18.86 -9.08 13.99
CA GLY A 99 -19.89 -8.39 14.78
C GLY A 99 -19.27 -7.79 16.03
N ASP A 100 -19.25 -6.46 16.14
CA ASP A 100 -18.76 -5.78 17.34
C ASP A 100 -19.64 -4.57 17.71
N HIS A 101 -19.92 -4.40 19.00
CA HIS A 101 -20.75 -3.32 19.56
C HIS A 101 -22.08 -3.07 18.82
N GLY A 102 -22.71 -4.12 18.27
CA GLY A 102 -23.98 -4.02 17.54
C GLY A 102 -23.84 -3.62 16.07
N ARG A 103 -22.62 -3.44 15.55
CA ARG A 103 -22.33 -3.29 14.12
C ARG A 103 -21.92 -4.64 13.55
N ILE A 104 -22.47 -5.01 12.40
CA ILE A 104 -22.01 -6.15 11.60
C ILE A 104 -21.23 -5.58 10.42
N GLU A 105 -19.95 -5.91 10.35
CA GLU A 105 -19.05 -5.47 9.30
C GLU A 105 -18.65 -6.68 8.46
N THR A 106 -19.03 -6.68 7.18
CA THR A 106 -18.56 -7.65 6.20
C THR A 106 -17.39 -7.04 5.43
N ARG A 107 -16.22 -7.67 5.45
CA ARG A 107 -15.04 -7.20 4.74
C ARG A 107 -14.62 -8.23 3.70
N THR A 108 -14.60 -7.84 2.44
CA THR A 108 -14.10 -8.66 1.33
C THR A 108 -12.82 -8.06 0.79
N SER A 109 -11.73 -8.82 0.81
CA SER A 109 -10.46 -8.49 0.17
C SER A 109 -10.31 -9.29 -1.11
N VAL A 110 -9.96 -8.62 -2.20
CA VAL A 110 -9.72 -9.20 -3.52
C VAL A 110 -8.32 -8.84 -3.98
N VAL A 111 -7.64 -9.80 -4.60
CA VAL A 111 -6.29 -9.67 -5.14
C VAL A 111 -6.30 -10.06 -6.61
N SER A 112 -5.63 -9.27 -7.44
CA SER A 112 -5.29 -9.64 -8.81
C SER A 112 -3.82 -9.39 -9.09
N THR A 113 -3.18 -10.39 -9.68
CA THR A 113 -1.83 -10.31 -10.25
C THR A 113 -1.88 -9.96 -11.74
N ASP A 114 -3.07 -9.86 -12.35
CA ASP A 114 -3.21 -9.33 -13.71
C ASP A 114 -3.17 -7.80 -13.66
N ILE A 115 -2.01 -7.29 -14.04
CA ILE A 115 -1.65 -5.88 -14.06
C ILE A 115 -1.36 -5.40 -15.49
N THR A 116 -1.62 -6.24 -16.50
CA THR A 116 -1.27 -5.95 -17.90
C THR A 116 -1.97 -4.68 -18.40
N TRP A 117 -3.21 -4.47 -17.97
CA TRP A 117 -4.00 -3.27 -18.26
C TRP A 117 -3.38 -1.99 -17.68
N LEU A 118 -2.70 -2.09 -16.54
CA LEU A 118 -2.06 -0.96 -15.87
C LEU A 118 -0.73 -0.61 -16.56
N GLN A 119 0.03 -1.63 -16.96
CA GLN A 119 1.28 -1.46 -17.70
C GLN A 119 1.05 -0.83 -19.09
N ALA A 120 -0.06 -1.18 -19.76
CA ALA A 120 -0.42 -0.62 -21.07
C ALA A 120 -0.71 0.89 -21.05
N GLN A 121 -1.04 1.46 -19.88
CA GLN A 121 -1.32 2.89 -19.71
C GLN A 121 -0.03 3.71 -19.43
N GLY A 122 1.14 3.07 -19.38
CA GLY A 122 2.42 3.72 -19.10
C GLY A 122 2.65 4.04 -17.63
N ASP A 123 1.78 3.57 -16.73
CA ASP A 123 1.73 4.02 -15.33
C ASP A 123 2.44 3.08 -14.33
N SER A 124 3.02 1.98 -14.82
CA SER A 124 3.63 0.97 -13.95
C SER A 124 4.83 0.28 -14.59
N GLU A 125 6.04 0.81 -14.38
CA GLU A 125 7.24 0.01 -14.65
C GLU A 125 7.50 -1.05 -13.57
N LYS A 126 6.85 -1.00 -12.38
CA LYS A 126 7.26 -1.83 -11.22
C LYS A 126 6.14 -2.16 -10.22
N VAL A 127 4.88 -2.26 -10.65
CA VAL A 127 3.80 -2.84 -9.83
C VAL A 127 3.69 -4.29 -10.25
N ASP A 128 3.61 -5.24 -9.31
CA ASP A 128 3.45 -6.68 -9.58
C ASP A 128 2.05 -7.20 -9.22
N GLU A 129 1.34 -6.51 -8.34
CA GLU A 129 0.05 -6.96 -7.81
C GLU A 129 -0.79 -5.77 -7.31
N ILE A 130 -2.11 -5.86 -7.45
CA ILE A 130 -3.07 -4.92 -6.89
C ILE A 130 -4.06 -5.63 -5.97
N ARG A 131 -4.42 -4.96 -4.87
CA ARG A 131 -5.42 -5.45 -3.90
C ARG A 131 -6.44 -4.37 -3.61
N VAL A 132 -7.71 -4.75 -3.50
CA VAL A 132 -8.77 -3.90 -2.96
C VAL A 132 -9.46 -4.60 -1.81
N THR A 133 -9.80 -3.84 -0.77
CA THR A 133 -10.64 -4.31 0.32
C THR A 133 -11.91 -3.48 0.36
N ARG A 134 -13.05 -4.14 0.22
CA ARG A 134 -14.39 -3.57 0.32
C ARG A 134 -14.96 -3.93 1.69
N VAL A 135 -15.55 -2.94 2.34
CA VAL A 135 -16.23 -3.10 3.62
C VAL A 135 -17.68 -2.72 3.42
N VAL A 136 -18.59 -3.65 3.72
CA VAL A 136 -20.04 -3.49 3.65
C VAL A 136 -20.60 -3.74 5.06
N GLY A 137 -21.19 -2.72 5.67
CA GLY A 137 -21.71 -2.77 7.04
C GLY A 137 -22.39 -1.46 7.43
#